data_AF-A0A077ZWM5-F1
#
_entry.id   AF-A0A077ZWM5-F1
#
_cell.length_a   1.000
_cell.length_b   1.000
_cell.length_c   1.000
_cell.angle_alpha   90.00
_cell.angle_beta   90.00
_cell.angle_gamma   90.00
#
_symmetry.space_group_name_H-M   'P 1'
#
loop_
_entity.id
_entity.type
_entity.pdbx_description
1 polymer ?
#
loop_
_entity_poly.entity_id
_entity_poly.type
_entity_poly.pdbx_seq_one_letter_code
_entity_poly.pdbx_strand_id
1 'polypeptide(L)'
;MEYLLYGISLPHRLANNVQKDLVFKQFFIQLLSSIAVTVATATYLWGYETENKCEAPFDGADWNRRSEYIDVAKRFRDILKIWFVFGLIDCLRCGLVFAYILYDKAIYAIGYHVLTLNDILGLAAVLILHVYRFQFTGKWCSGDFLPESKATEGFLVERGKFLVGLVIYVWVGGFVMACVYSCVMVAAYRRYADKQNASQIQYKV
;
A
#
# COMPACT_ATOMS: atom_id res chain seq x y z
N MET A 1 -10.35 -9.19 28.50
CA MET A 1 -10.30 -8.53 27.18
C MET A 1 -9.31 -7.37 27.14
N GLU A 2 -9.14 -6.61 28.24
CA GLU A 2 -8.14 -5.51 28.34
C GLU A 2 -6.68 -5.95 28.11
N TYR A 3 -6.27 -7.13 28.59
CA TYR A 3 -4.90 -7.63 28.41
C TYR A 3 -4.55 -7.99 26.96
N LEU A 4 -5.54 -8.24 26.09
CA LEU A 4 -5.31 -8.58 24.68
C LEU A 4 -5.06 -7.34 23.81
N LEU A 5 -5.59 -6.18 24.23
CA LEU A 5 -5.30 -4.88 23.62
C LEU A 5 -3.92 -4.35 24.00
N TYR A 6 -3.43 -4.66 25.21
CA TYR A 6 -2.12 -4.18 25.67
C TYR A 6 -0.97 -4.66 24.77
N GLY A 7 -0.93 -5.94 24.38
CA GLY A 7 0.16 -6.50 23.57
C GLY A 7 0.25 -5.99 22.12
N ILE A 8 -0.83 -5.41 21.58
CA ILE A 8 -0.92 -4.93 20.19
C ILE A 8 -0.80 -3.41 20.12
N SER A 9 -1.00 -2.72 21.25
CA SER A 9 -1.01 -1.26 21.33
C SER A 9 0.36 -0.64 21.05
N LEU A 10 0.38 0.43 20.25
CA LEU A 10 1.58 1.26 19.97
C LEU A 10 2.37 1.66 21.24
N PRO A 11 1.72 2.00 22.38
CA PRO A 11 2.38 2.34 23.64
C PRO A 11 3.28 1.22 24.18
N HIS A 12 2.87 -0.05 24.06
CA HIS A 12 3.69 -1.17 24.54
C HIS A 12 4.91 -1.45 23.68
N ARG A 13 4.83 -1.13 22.38
CA ARG A 13 5.97 -1.22 21.45
C ARG A 13 7.02 -0.14 21.69
N LEU A 14 6.71 0.92 22.45
CA LEU A 14 7.57 2.08 22.65
C LEU A 14 8.17 2.17 24.06
N ALA A 15 8.19 1.05 24.80
CA ALA A 15 8.65 0.98 26.18
C ALA A 15 10.14 1.35 26.37
N ASN A 16 10.97 1.15 25.34
CA ASN A 16 12.40 1.47 25.36
C ASN A 16 12.80 2.48 24.26
N ASN A 17 13.77 3.35 24.54
CA ASN A 17 14.28 4.34 23.57
C ASN A 17 14.75 3.72 22.23
N VAL A 18 15.31 2.51 22.27
CA VAL A 18 15.72 1.76 21.07
C VAL A 18 14.51 1.39 20.19
N GLN A 19 13.38 1.05 20.81
CA GLN A 19 12.17 0.74 20.05
C GLN A 19 11.54 2.00 19.46
N LYS A 20 11.62 3.15 20.16
CA LYS A 20 11.19 4.45 19.63
C LYS A 20 11.93 4.83 18.35
N ASP A 21 13.26 4.69 18.34
CA ASP A 21 14.09 4.98 17.15
C ASP A 21 13.77 4.04 15.98
N LEU A 22 13.57 2.75 16.25
CA LEU A 22 13.21 1.78 15.21
C LEU A 22 11.83 2.06 14.60
N VAL A 23 10.83 2.31 15.45
CA VAL A 23 9.47 2.66 15.00
C VAL A 23 9.49 3.97 14.22
N PHE A 24 10.23 4.97 14.70
CA PHE A 24 10.39 6.24 13.99
C PHE A 24 10.96 6.03 12.58
N LYS A 25 12.06 5.30 12.45
CA LYS A 25 12.69 5.01 11.14
C LYS A 25 11.75 4.24 10.22
N GLN A 26 11.03 3.25 10.74
CA GLN A 26 10.06 2.49 9.96
C GLN A 26 8.95 3.39 9.39
N PHE A 27 8.31 4.18 10.24
CA PHE A 27 7.23 5.07 9.80
C PHE A 27 7.73 6.24 8.95
N PHE A 28 9.00 6.62 9.07
CA PHE A 28 9.61 7.63 8.21
C PHE A 28 9.80 7.11 6.79
N ILE A 29 10.33 5.90 6.63
CA ILE A 29 10.44 5.25 5.32
C ILE A 29 9.04 5.03 4.72
N GLN A 30 8.08 4.60 5.55
CA GLN A 30 6.69 4.43 5.11
C GLN A 30 6.08 5.76 4.64
N LEU A 31 6.23 6.85 5.40
CA LEU A 31 5.73 8.17 5.00
C LEU A 31 6.31 8.61 3.66
N LEU A 32 7.63 8.49 3.47
CA LEU A 32 8.27 8.84 2.20
C LEU A 32 7.73 8.01 1.04
N SER A 33 7.55 6.71 1.26
CA SER A 33 6.99 5.81 0.25
C SER A 33 5.55 6.17 -0.09
N SER A 34 4.72 6.44 0.92
CA SER A 34 3.31 6.81 0.74
C SER A 34 3.16 8.17 0.06
N ILE A 35 4.01 9.15 0.38
CA ILE A 35 4.07 10.43 -0.35
C ILE A 35 4.43 10.17 -1.83
N ALA A 36 5.49 9.41 -2.10
CA ALA A 36 5.95 9.14 -3.46
C ALA A 36 4.85 8.45 -4.30
N VAL A 37 4.20 7.41 -3.75
CA VAL A 37 3.10 6.71 -4.42
C VAL A 37 1.88 7.62 -4.60
N THR A 38 1.53 8.44 -3.60
CA THR A 38 0.40 9.38 -3.69
C THR A 38 0.63 10.43 -4.77
N VAL A 39 1.82 11.02 -4.82
CA VAL A 39 2.21 12.00 -5.85
C VAL A 39 2.22 11.35 -7.23
N ALA A 40 2.83 10.17 -7.39
CA ALA A 40 2.83 9.46 -8.66
C ALA A 40 1.38 9.15 -9.10
N THR A 41 0.55 8.64 -8.20
CA THR A 41 -0.86 8.34 -8.48
C THR A 41 -1.63 9.59 -8.90
N ALA A 42 -1.41 10.72 -8.22
CA ALA A 42 -1.98 12.02 -8.60
C ALA A 42 -1.59 12.42 -10.03
N THR A 43 -0.30 12.30 -10.36
CA THR A 43 0.21 12.62 -11.69
C THR A 43 -0.47 11.77 -12.77
N TYR A 44 -0.63 10.46 -12.58
CA TYR A 44 -1.32 9.59 -13.56
C TYR A 44 -2.84 9.75 -13.57
N LEU A 45 -3.44 10.18 -12.45
CA LEU A 45 -4.86 10.43 -12.34
C LEU A 45 -5.28 11.70 -13.09
N TRP A 46 -4.50 12.77 -12.98
CA TRP A 46 -4.85 14.10 -13.53
C TRP A 46 -3.97 14.59 -14.68
N GLY A 47 -2.79 14.01 -14.91
CA GLY A 47 -1.82 14.50 -15.90
C GLY A 47 -1.72 13.67 -17.18
N TYR A 48 -1.94 12.35 -17.11
CA TYR A 48 -1.75 11.45 -18.25
C TYR A 48 -3.07 10.87 -18.75
N GLU A 49 -3.27 10.86 -20.07
CA GLU A 49 -4.34 10.12 -20.76
C GLU A 49 -5.75 10.41 -20.19
N THR A 50 -6.00 11.66 -19.79
CA THR A 50 -7.26 12.09 -19.16
C THR A 50 -8.43 12.13 -20.13
N GLU A 51 -8.15 12.34 -21.41
CA GLU A 51 -9.14 12.47 -22.49
C GLU A 51 -9.34 11.17 -23.29
N ASN A 52 -8.41 10.21 -23.18
CA ASN A 52 -8.49 8.93 -23.90
C ASN A 52 -9.64 8.08 -23.37
N LYS A 53 -10.49 7.61 -24.29
CA LYS A 53 -11.58 6.66 -24.02
C LYS A 53 -11.21 5.35 -24.70
N CYS A 54 -10.74 4.39 -23.91
CA CYS A 54 -10.51 3.04 -24.41
C CYS A 54 -11.63 2.11 -23.92
N GLU A 55 -12.29 1.49 -24.89
CA GLU A 55 -13.37 0.54 -24.68
C GLU A 55 -12.99 -0.79 -25.35
N ALA A 56 -13.32 -1.90 -24.69
CA ALA A 56 -13.05 -3.23 -25.22
C ALA A 56 -14.19 -4.20 -24.87
N PRO A 57 -14.47 -5.21 -25.72
CA PRO A 57 -15.43 -6.26 -25.41
C PRO A 57 -14.91 -7.14 -24.28
N PHE A 58 -15.82 -7.65 -23.44
CA PHE A 58 -15.45 -8.37 -22.21
C PHE A 58 -14.64 -9.65 -22.45
N ASP A 59 -14.97 -10.42 -23.49
CA ASP A 59 -14.39 -11.73 -23.79
C ASP A 59 -13.33 -11.72 -24.91
N GLY A 60 -13.14 -10.58 -25.59
CA GLY A 60 -12.22 -10.44 -26.71
C GLY A 60 -12.64 -11.19 -27.99
N ALA A 61 -13.79 -11.86 -27.99
CA ALA A 61 -14.25 -12.73 -29.07
C ALA A 61 -15.31 -12.06 -29.97
N ASP A 62 -16.18 -11.21 -29.41
CA ASP A 62 -17.28 -10.58 -30.18
C ASP A 62 -17.18 -9.05 -30.24
N TRP A 63 -16.51 -8.54 -31.28
CA TRP A 63 -16.39 -7.11 -31.56
C TRP A 63 -17.65 -6.49 -32.18
N ASN A 64 -18.69 -7.28 -32.46
CA ASN A 64 -19.90 -6.78 -33.11
C ASN A 64 -20.99 -6.40 -32.09
N ARG A 65 -20.91 -6.85 -30.84
CA ARG A 65 -21.87 -6.53 -29.78
C ARG A 65 -21.50 -5.26 -29.02
N ARG A 66 -21.90 -4.10 -29.56
CA ARG A 66 -21.68 -2.79 -28.93
C ARG A 66 -22.27 -2.65 -27.52
N SER A 67 -23.28 -3.45 -27.15
CA SER A 67 -23.91 -3.42 -25.83
C SER A 67 -23.05 -4.00 -24.70
N GLU A 68 -21.93 -4.67 -25.00
CA GLU A 68 -21.10 -5.37 -24.01
C GLU A 68 -19.70 -4.73 -23.84
N TYR A 69 -19.52 -3.49 -24.31
CA TYR A 69 -18.26 -2.79 -24.18
C TYR A 69 -18.07 -2.23 -22.78
N ILE A 70 -16.84 -2.37 -22.29
CA ILE A 70 -16.43 -1.90 -20.98
C ILE A 70 -15.54 -0.68 -21.16
N ASP A 71 -15.93 0.42 -20.51
CA ASP A 71 -15.08 1.61 -20.36
C ASP A 71 -13.93 1.31 -19.38
N VAL A 72 -12.76 0.99 -19.94
CA VAL A 72 -11.55 0.70 -19.17
C VAL A 72 -10.93 1.97 -18.60
N ALA A 73 -11.09 3.11 -19.30
CA ALA A 73 -10.59 4.40 -18.84
C ALA A 73 -11.23 4.81 -17.52
N LYS A 74 -12.54 4.60 -17.38
CA LYS A 74 -13.27 4.81 -16.12
C LYS A 74 -12.76 3.89 -15.02
N ARG A 75 -12.61 2.59 -15.29
CA ARG A 75 -12.11 1.60 -14.30
C ARG A 75 -10.71 1.96 -13.79
N PHE A 76 -9.79 2.30 -14.68
CA PHE A 76 -8.43 2.70 -14.30
C PHE A 76 -8.46 3.97 -13.46
N ARG A 77 -9.27 4.96 -13.84
CA ARG A 77 -9.44 6.21 -13.08
C ARG A 77 -9.99 5.95 -11.69
N ASP A 78 -10.98 5.07 -11.55
CA ASP A 78 -11.57 4.74 -10.26
C ASP A 78 -10.57 3.99 -9.35
N ILE A 79 -9.78 3.07 -9.89
CA ILE A 79 -8.67 2.43 -9.14
C ILE A 79 -7.66 3.48 -8.67
N LEU A 80 -7.23 4.39 -9.55
CA LEU A 80 -6.26 5.43 -9.21
C LEU A 80 -6.80 6.37 -8.11
N LYS A 81 -8.10 6.70 -8.12
CA LYS A 81 -8.73 7.47 -7.02
C LYS A 81 -8.68 6.72 -5.70
N ILE A 82 -8.98 5.41 -5.70
CA ILE A 82 -8.92 4.59 -4.48
C ILE A 82 -7.48 4.57 -3.93
N TRP A 83 -6.49 4.35 -4.80
CA TRP A 83 -5.07 4.37 -4.42
C TRP A 83 -4.62 5.73 -3.89
N PHE A 84 -5.08 6.81 -4.51
CA PHE A 84 -4.77 8.16 -4.06
C PHE A 84 -5.33 8.44 -2.66
N VAL A 85 -6.60 8.09 -2.41
CA VAL A 85 -7.22 8.23 -1.09
C VAL A 85 -6.53 7.36 -0.05
N PHE A 86 -6.23 6.10 -0.41
CA PHE A 86 -5.47 5.19 0.46
C PHE A 86 -4.12 5.82 0.87
N GLY A 87 -3.37 6.38 -0.08
CA GLY A 87 -2.09 7.02 0.17
C GLY A 87 -2.18 8.27 1.05
N LEU A 88 -3.20 9.11 0.86
CA LEU A 88 -3.47 10.25 1.74
C LEU A 88 -3.75 9.84 3.18
N ILE A 89 -4.61 8.82 3.37
CA ILE A 89 -4.93 8.29 4.70
C ILE A 89 -3.68 7.68 5.34
N ASP A 90 -2.82 7.01 4.56
CA ASP A 90 -1.59 6.44 5.10
C ASP A 90 -0.56 7.51 5.52
N CYS A 91 -0.45 8.60 4.77
CA CYS A 91 0.34 9.76 5.17
C CYS A 91 -0.15 10.35 6.50
N LEU A 92 -1.46 10.52 6.66
CA LEU A 92 -2.07 10.98 7.92
C LEU A 92 -1.79 10.01 9.06
N ARG A 93 -1.92 8.70 8.81
CA ARG A 93 -1.61 7.65 9.78
C ARG A 93 -0.17 7.72 10.26
N CYS A 94 0.80 7.88 9.36
CA CYS A 94 2.20 8.07 9.72
C CYS A 94 2.40 9.36 10.55
N GLY A 95 1.72 10.45 10.17
CA GLY A 95 1.70 11.69 10.94
C GLY A 95 1.23 11.52 12.39
N LEU A 96 0.19 10.72 12.61
CA LEU A 96 -0.30 10.41 13.96
C LEU A 96 0.72 9.63 14.79
N VAL A 97 1.49 8.73 14.17
CA VAL A 97 2.58 8.02 14.88
C VAL A 97 3.68 8.98 15.29
N PHE A 98 4.09 9.91 14.43
CA PHE A 98 5.07 10.93 14.81
C PHE A 98 4.55 11.85 15.92
N ALA A 99 3.29 12.29 15.83
CA ALA A 99 2.66 13.06 16.89
C ALA A 99 2.61 12.27 18.21
N TYR A 100 2.32 10.96 18.17
CA TYR A 100 2.37 10.12 19.36
C TYR A 100 3.79 10.05 19.96
N ILE A 101 4.83 9.85 19.14
CA ILE A 101 6.22 9.79 19.60
C ILE A 101 6.66 11.12 20.25
N LEU A 102 6.23 12.25 19.70
CA LEU A 102 6.61 13.59 20.20
C LEU A 102 5.84 14.01 21.45
N TYR A 103 4.53 13.77 21.50
CA TYR A 103 3.65 14.32 22.54
C TYR A 103 3.18 13.29 23.58
N ASP A 104 3.34 11.99 23.30
CA ASP A 104 2.93 10.85 24.13
C ASP A 104 1.47 10.95 24.62
N LYS A 105 0.56 11.43 23.75
CA LYS A 105 -0.87 11.50 24.03
C LYS A 105 -1.61 10.32 23.44
N ALA A 106 -2.35 9.59 24.27
CA ALA A 106 -3.12 8.40 23.88
C ALA A 106 -4.10 8.64 22.71
N ILE A 107 -4.61 9.87 22.55
CA ILE A 107 -5.50 10.23 21.44
C ILE A 107 -4.88 9.96 20.06
N TYR A 108 -3.56 10.18 19.90
CA TYR A 108 -2.87 9.91 18.63
C TYR A 108 -2.75 8.41 18.35
N ALA A 109 -2.52 7.60 19.38
CA ALA A 109 -2.50 6.14 19.25
C ALA A 109 -3.89 5.58 18.89
N ILE A 110 -4.96 6.11 19.49
CA ILE A 110 -6.34 5.74 19.13
C ILE A 110 -6.63 6.10 17.67
N GLY A 111 -6.28 7.33 17.26
CA GLY A 111 -6.44 7.76 15.86
C GLY A 111 -5.69 6.85 14.89
N TYR A 112 -4.44 6.47 15.20
CA TYR A 112 -3.68 5.50 14.42
C TYR A 112 -4.41 4.16 14.28
N HIS A 113 -4.94 3.61 15.38
CA HIS A 113 -5.68 2.34 15.35
C HIS A 113 -6.95 2.41 14.51
N VAL A 114 -7.69 3.53 14.57
CA VAL A 114 -8.86 3.75 13.70
C VAL A 114 -8.45 3.79 12.23
N LEU A 115 -7.39 4.54 11.90
CA LEU A 115 -6.88 4.62 10.52
C LEU A 115 -6.24 3.32 10.03
N THR A 116 -5.97 2.35 10.90
CA THR A 116 -5.48 1.02 10.49
C THR A 116 -6.54 0.25 9.68
N LEU A 117 -7.83 0.59 9.82
CA LEU A 117 -8.88 0.05 8.96
C LEU A 117 -8.67 0.38 7.46
N ASN A 118 -7.88 1.40 7.14
CA ASN A 118 -7.47 1.72 5.77
C ASN A 118 -6.69 0.58 5.10
N ASP A 119 -6.06 -0.32 5.87
CA ASP A 119 -5.37 -1.49 5.31
C ASP A 119 -6.35 -2.46 4.61
N ILE A 120 -7.61 -2.53 5.06
CA ILE A 120 -8.66 -3.31 4.40
C ILE A 120 -8.98 -2.70 3.02
N LEU A 121 -9.06 -1.38 2.95
CA LEU A 121 -9.26 -0.66 1.69
C LEU A 121 -8.06 -0.87 0.76
N GLY A 122 -6.84 -0.82 1.29
CA GLY A 122 -5.61 -1.12 0.54
C GLY A 122 -5.63 -2.54 -0.05
N LEU A 123 -6.00 -3.55 0.75
CA LEU A 123 -6.13 -4.92 0.29
C LEU A 123 -7.17 -5.06 -0.83
N ALA A 124 -8.34 -4.45 -0.66
CA ALA A 124 -9.39 -4.43 -1.69
C ALA A 124 -8.90 -3.74 -2.97
N ALA A 125 -8.20 -2.61 -2.86
CA ALA A 125 -7.65 -1.88 -3.98
C ALA A 125 -6.62 -2.70 -4.76
N VAL A 126 -5.76 -3.47 -4.07
CA VAL A 126 -4.80 -4.39 -4.68
C VAL A 126 -5.51 -5.48 -5.47
N LEU A 127 -6.56 -6.10 -4.90
CA LEU A 127 -7.32 -7.15 -5.57
C LEU A 127 -8.02 -6.62 -6.83
N ILE A 128 -8.69 -5.47 -6.73
CA ILE A 128 -9.35 -4.84 -7.88
C ILE A 128 -8.33 -4.46 -8.96
N LEU A 129 -7.19 -3.89 -8.56
CA LEU A 129 -6.08 -3.55 -9.45
C LEU A 129 -5.59 -4.78 -10.22
N HIS A 130 -5.41 -5.92 -9.56
CA HIS A 130 -5.00 -7.17 -10.19
C HIS A 130 -6.02 -7.63 -11.23
N VAL A 131 -7.28 -7.73 -10.82
CA VAL A 131 -8.34 -8.23 -11.69
C VAL A 131 -8.46 -7.33 -12.91
N TYR A 132 -8.56 -6.02 -12.73
CA TYR A 132 -8.79 -5.10 -13.85
C TYR A 132 -7.56 -4.92 -14.74
N ARG A 133 -6.34 -4.94 -14.21
CA ARG A 133 -5.14 -4.77 -15.04
C ARG A 133 -4.83 -6.02 -15.86
N PHE A 134 -5.04 -7.22 -15.31
CA PHE A 134 -4.66 -8.47 -15.96
C PHE A 134 -5.80 -9.13 -16.75
N GLN A 135 -7.03 -8.65 -16.65
CA GLN A 135 -8.11 -8.99 -17.57
C GLN A 135 -7.79 -8.58 -19.01
N PHE A 136 -8.40 -9.26 -19.98
CA PHE A 136 -8.19 -9.01 -21.42
C PHE A 136 -8.39 -7.54 -21.78
N THR A 137 -9.49 -6.93 -21.34
CA THR A 137 -9.82 -5.51 -21.60
C THR A 137 -8.75 -4.57 -21.04
N GLY A 138 -8.24 -4.84 -19.83
CA GLY A 138 -7.15 -4.09 -19.22
C GLY A 138 -5.86 -4.20 -20.00
N LYS A 139 -5.46 -5.40 -20.42
CA LYS A 139 -4.27 -5.65 -21.24
C LYS A 139 -4.37 -4.99 -22.62
N TRP A 140 -5.53 -5.11 -23.27
CA TRP A 140 -5.82 -4.49 -24.56
C TRP A 140 -5.69 -2.97 -24.50
N CYS A 141 -6.41 -2.34 -23.57
CA CYS A 141 -6.37 -0.89 -23.44
C CYS A 141 -5.03 -0.35 -22.93
N SER A 142 -4.23 -1.17 -22.25
CA SER A 142 -2.86 -0.81 -21.84
C SER A 142 -1.83 -0.97 -22.96
N GLY A 143 -2.23 -1.48 -24.12
CA GLY A 143 -1.34 -1.68 -25.25
C GLY A 143 -0.48 -2.93 -25.20
N ASP A 144 -0.79 -3.90 -24.33
CA ASP A 144 0.01 -5.13 -24.19
C ASP A 144 0.01 -5.99 -25.47
N PHE A 145 -0.96 -5.78 -26.36
CA PHE A 145 -1.06 -6.46 -27.66
C PHE A 145 -0.69 -5.57 -28.84
N LEU A 146 -0.36 -4.29 -28.61
CA LEU A 146 0.04 -3.38 -29.68
C LEU A 146 1.51 -3.61 -30.05
N PRO A 147 1.84 -3.73 -31.35
CA PRO A 147 3.22 -3.66 -31.79
C PRO A 147 3.80 -2.28 -31.48
N GLU A 148 5.07 -2.22 -31.09
CA GLU A 148 5.77 -0.96 -30.73
C GLU A 148 5.77 0.09 -31.86
N SER A 149 5.56 -0.34 -33.10
CA SER A 149 5.53 0.53 -34.29
C SER A 149 4.18 1.21 -34.54
N LYS A 150 3.12 0.89 -33.79
CA LYS A 150 1.78 1.45 -34.00
C LYS A 150 1.51 2.66 -33.11
N ALA A 151 0.70 3.58 -33.65
CA ALA A 151 0.22 4.73 -32.89
C ALA A 151 -0.58 4.28 -31.65
N THR A 152 -0.30 4.92 -30.52
CA THR A 152 -0.92 4.65 -29.21
C THR A 152 -2.09 5.59 -28.91
N GLU A 153 -2.51 6.41 -29.88
CA GLU A 153 -3.61 7.35 -29.73
C GLU A 153 -4.91 6.62 -29.33
N GLY A 154 -5.57 7.13 -28.28
CA GLY A 154 -6.78 6.53 -27.73
C GLY A 154 -6.56 5.39 -26.73
N PHE A 155 -5.34 4.83 -26.62
CA PHE A 155 -5.01 3.81 -25.62
C PHE A 155 -4.60 4.44 -24.27
N LEU A 156 -4.52 3.58 -23.25
CA LEU A 156 -4.18 3.92 -21.86
C LEU A 156 -2.83 3.30 -21.49
N VAL A 157 -1.83 3.46 -22.35
CA VAL A 157 -0.54 2.77 -22.26
C VAL A 157 0.23 3.21 -21.01
N GLU A 158 0.33 4.51 -20.79
CA GLU A 158 1.11 5.06 -19.68
C GLU A 158 0.45 4.77 -18.33
N ARG A 159 -0.88 4.89 -18.24
CA ARG A 159 -1.64 4.45 -17.06
C ARG A 159 -1.50 2.94 -16.86
N GLY A 160 -1.59 2.15 -17.93
CA GLY A 160 -1.45 0.70 -17.89
C GLY A 160 -0.09 0.24 -17.33
N LYS A 161 1.01 0.91 -17.76
CA LYS A 161 2.36 0.69 -17.23
C LYS A 161 2.46 1.07 -15.75
N PHE A 162 1.92 2.23 -15.38
CA PHE A 162 1.93 2.68 -13.98
C PHE A 162 1.17 1.71 -13.07
N LEU A 163 0.00 1.21 -13.50
CA LEU A 163 -0.78 0.23 -12.74
C LEU A 163 -0.03 -1.09 -12.54
N VAL A 164 0.74 -1.56 -13.54
CA VAL A 164 1.67 -2.71 -13.36
C VAL A 164 2.78 -2.37 -12.38
N GLY A 165 3.35 -1.18 -12.48
CA GLY A 165 4.33 -0.67 -11.53
C GLY A 165 3.81 -0.69 -10.09
N LEU A 166 2.55 -0.27 -9.87
CA LEU A 166 1.89 -0.36 -8.57
C LEU A 166 1.74 -1.80 -8.10
N VAL A 167 1.33 -2.73 -8.97
CA VAL A 167 1.27 -4.16 -8.63
C VAL A 167 2.64 -4.68 -8.16
N ILE A 168 3.69 -4.40 -8.93
CA ILE A 168 5.06 -4.82 -8.59
C ILE A 168 5.50 -4.19 -7.27
N TYR A 169 5.27 -2.89 -7.10
CA TYR A 169 5.58 -2.17 -5.87
C TYR A 169 4.91 -2.81 -4.65
N VAL A 170 3.63 -3.17 -4.73
CA VAL A 170 2.91 -3.81 -3.62
C VAL A 170 3.47 -5.19 -3.32
N TRP A 171 3.69 -6.03 -4.33
CA TRP A 171 4.16 -7.39 -4.09
C TRP A 171 5.61 -7.43 -3.64
N VAL A 172 6.50 -6.79 -4.39
CA VAL A 172 7.93 -6.79 -4.08
C VAL A 172 8.18 -5.97 -2.82
N GLY A 173 7.63 -4.76 -2.73
CA GLY A 173 7.77 -3.90 -1.56
C GLY A 173 7.13 -4.52 -0.32
N GLY A 174 5.90 -5.03 -0.44
CA GLY A 174 5.20 -5.69 0.66
C GLY A 174 5.89 -6.96 1.14
N PHE A 175 6.37 -7.80 0.22
CA PHE A 175 7.10 -9.03 0.57
C PHE A 175 8.44 -8.71 1.25
N VAL A 176 9.23 -7.79 0.69
CA VAL A 176 10.50 -7.35 1.29
C VAL A 176 10.26 -6.79 2.69
N MET A 177 9.26 -5.92 2.85
CA MET A 177 8.91 -5.35 4.16
C MET A 177 8.48 -6.43 5.15
N ALA A 178 7.66 -7.39 4.73
CA ALA A 178 7.22 -8.49 5.59
C ALA A 178 8.41 -9.37 6.03
N CYS A 179 9.30 -9.73 5.12
CA CYS A 179 10.49 -10.53 5.42
C CYS A 179 11.45 -9.80 6.37
N VAL A 180 11.82 -8.55 6.04
CA VAL A 180 12.73 -7.74 6.86
C VAL A 180 12.13 -7.50 8.24
N TYR A 181 10.85 -7.12 8.31
CA TYR A 181 10.17 -6.89 9.58
C TYR A 181 10.13 -8.15 10.45
N SER A 182 9.82 -9.30 9.85
CA SER A 182 9.81 -10.60 10.56
C SER A 182 11.19 -10.95 11.12
N CYS A 183 12.26 -10.77 10.32
CA CYS A 183 13.62 -11.01 10.77
C CYS A 183 14.03 -10.09 11.93
N VAL A 184 13.72 -8.79 11.84
CA VAL A 184 14.01 -7.81 12.89
C VAL A 184 13.24 -8.13 14.17
N MET A 185 11.96 -8.48 14.06
CA MET A 185 11.13 -8.87 15.20
C MET A 185 11.66 -10.13 15.90
N VAL A 186 12.04 -11.15 15.14
CA VAL A 186 12.64 -12.38 15.70
C VAL A 186 13.97 -12.07 16.40
N ALA A 187 14.83 -11.24 15.80
CA ALA A 187 16.10 -10.85 16.41
C ALA A 187 15.90 -10.03 17.69
N ALA A 188 14.95 -9.10 17.70
CA ALA A 188 14.59 -8.31 18.88
C ALA A 188 14.02 -9.19 20.00
N TYR A 189 13.14 -10.14 19.66
CA TYR A 189 12.56 -11.08 20.61
C TYR A 189 13.63 -11.97 21.25
N ARG A 190 14.57 -12.51 20.45
CA ARG A 190 15.71 -13.29 20.96
C ARG A 190 16.54 -12.47 21.95
N ARG A 191 16.92 -11.24 21.59
CA ARG A 191 17.67 -10.35 22.49
C ARG A 191 16.94 -10.04 23.80
N TYR A 192 15.61 -9.93 23.75
CA TYR A 192 14.80 -9.72 24.95
C TYR A 192 14.79 -10.95 25.85
N ALA A 193 14.60 -12.14 25.27
CA ALA A 193 14.65 -13.40 25.99
C ALA A 193 16.02 -13.62 26.67
N ASP A 194 17.12 -13.33 25.98
CA ASP A 194 18.48 -13.44 26.53
C ASP A 194 18.68 -12.55 27.76
N LYS A 195 18.14 -11.32 27.74
CA LYS A 195 18.20 -10.41 28.90
C LYS A 195 17.38 -10.89 30.09
N GLN A 196 16.19 -11.44 29.85
CA GLN A 196 15.38 -12.00 30.94
C GLN A 196 16.08 -13.20 31.58
N ASN A 197 16.62 -14.11 30.78
CA ASN A 197 17.37 -15.27 31.28
C ASN A 197 18.59 -14.85 32.11
N ALA A 198 19.35 -13.84 31.67
CA ALA A 198 20.48 -13.30 32.42
C ALA A 198 20.05 -12.71 33.78
N SER A 199 18.92 -12.00 33.84
CA SER A 199 18.41 -11.44 35.09
C SER A 199 17.97 -12.52 36.08
N GLN A 200 17.33 -13.62 35.63
CA GLN A 200 16.91 -14.71 36.51
C GLN A 200 18.07 -15.48 37.14
N ILE A 201 19.22 -15.57 36.46
CA ILE A 201 20.43 -16.20 37.00
C ILE A 201 20.96 -15.40 38.20
N GLN A 202 20.86 -14.07 38.18
CA GLN A 202 21.35 -13.21 39.28
C GLN A 202 20.56 -13.36 40.58
N TYR A 203 19.30 -13.79 40.54
CA TYR A 203 18.46 -13.98 41.75
C TYR A 203 18.55 -15.38 42.36
N LYS A 204 19.30 -16.30 41.74
CA LYS A 204 19.47 -17.69 42.21
C LYS A 204 20.80 -17.94 42.93
N VAL A 205 21.60 -16.90 43.17
CA VAL A 205 22.87 -16.93 43.90
C VAL A 205 22.69 -16.20 45.23
#